data_AF-A0A8F4QJ16-F1
#
_entry.id   AF-A0A8F4QJ16-F1
#
_cell.length_a   1.000
_cell.length_b   1.000
_cell.length_c   1.000
_cell.angle_alpha   90.00
_cell.angle_beta   90.00
_cell.angle_gamma   90.00
#
_symmetry.space_group_name_H-M   'P 1'
#
loop_
_entity.id
_entity.type
_entity.pdbx_description
1 polymer ?
#
loop_
_entity_poly.entity_id
_entity_poly.type
_entity_poly.pdbx_seq_one_letter_code
_entity_poly.pdbx_strand_id
1 'polypeptide(L)' 'MSDAKGWIVKTFDGQYLCPRDGDVSTTSVMTEAGVFKHYGEAYETAGEHCDPGFVVVPAHSI' A
#
# COMPACT_ATOMS: atom_id res chain seq x y z
N MET A 1 -1.19 10.66 18.22
CA MET A 1 -1.40 9.40 17.48
C MET A 1 -1.50 9.81 16.03
N SER A 2 -0.56 9.38 15.20
CA SER A 2 -0.28 9.98 13.91
C SER A 2 -1.53 10.11 13.03
N ASP A 3 -1.85 11.34 12.62
CA ASP A 3 -2.91 11.74 11.69
C ASP A 3 -2.64 11.26 10.25
N ALA A 4 -2.15 10.03 10.10
CA ALA A 4 -1.93 9.44 8.80
C ALA A 4 -3.29 9.34 8.09
N LYS A 5 -3.46 10.12 7.01
CA LYS A 5 -4.66 10.10 6.16
C LYS A 5 -4.94 8.70 5.55
N GLY A 6 -3.97 7.81 5.65
CA GLY A 6 -4.04 6.40 5.34
C GLY A 6 -2.64 5.81 5.23
N TRP A 7 -2.56 4.61 4.66
CA TRP A 7 -1.35 3.82 4.52
C TRP A 7 -1.20 3.36 3.08
N ILE A 8 0.01 3.44 2.56
CA ILE A 8 0.36 3.00 1.22
C ILE A 8 1.31 1.82 1.34
N VAL A 9 1.12 0.81 0.52
CA VAL A 9 2.03 -0.33 0.43
C VAL A 9 2.95 -0.13 -0.76
N LYS A 10 4.26 -0.25 -0.53
CA LYS A 10 5.29 -0.27 -1.56
C LYS A 10 5.93 -1.66 -1.61
N THR A 11 5.93 -2.29 -2.78
CA THR A 11 6.56 -3.59 -3.01
C THR A 11 8.09 -3.44 -3.08
N PHE A 12 8.81 -4.55 -2.90
CA PHE A 12 10.27 -4.57 -3.04
C PHE A 12 10.76 -4.13 -4.43
N ASP A 13 9.97 -4.41 -5.47
CA ASP A 13 10.26 -4.00 -6.86
C ASP A 13 10.07 -2.48 -7.08
N GLY A 14 9.65 -1.74 -6.05
CA GLY A 14 9.45 -0.30 -6.10
C GLY A 14 8.09 0.12 -6.64
N GLN A 15 7.17 -0.81 -6.83
CA GLN A 15 5.77 -0.54 -7.19
C GLN A 15 4.93 -0.27 -5.95
N TYR A 16 3.73 0.27 -6.16
CA TYR A 16 2.75 0.55 -5.12
C TYR A 16 1.52 -0.30 -5.31
N LEU A 17 0.98 -0.82 -4.21
CA LEU A 17 -0.24 -1.60 -4.25
C LEU A 17 -1.44 -0.68 -4.53
N CYS A 18 -2.30 -1.10 -5.44
CA CYS A 18 -3.49 -0.39 -5.87
C CYS A 18 -4.66 -1.40 -5.88
N PRO A 19 -5.48 -1.43 -4.81
CA PRO A 19 -6.69 -2.22 -4.81
C PRO A 19 -7.69 -1.60 -5.79
N ARG A 20 -8.06 -2.35 -6.83
CA ARG A 20 -9.07 -1.98 -7.83
C ARG A 20 -10.21 -2.99 -7.76
N ASP A 21 -11.36 -2.56 -7.28
CA ASP A 21 -12.63 -3.29 -7.36
C ASP A 21 -12.54 -4.79 -6.98
N GLY A 22 -11.95 -5.07 -5.81
CA GLY A 22 -11.79 -6.43 -5.29
C GLY A 22 -10.58 -7.20 -5.82
N ASP A 23 -9.81 -6.63 -6.73
CA ASP A 23 -8.53 -7.15 -7.21
C ASP A 23 -7.36 -6.28 -6.70
N VAL A 24 -6.19 -6.88 -6.56
CA VAL A 24 -5.00 -6.22 -6.04
C VAL A 24 -3.99 -6.09 -7.17
N SER A 25 -3.92 -4.88 -7.74
CA SER A 25 -2.95 -4.54 -8.78
C SER A 25 -1.76 -3.77 -8.20
N THR A 26 -0.69 -3.62 -8.96
CA THR A 26 0.43 -2.73 -8.64
C THR A 26 0.57 -1.63 -9.68
N THR A 27 1.04 -0.45 -9.24
CA THR A 27 1.37 0.68 -10.12
C THR A 27 2.73 1.24 -9.74
N SER A 28 3.53 1.67 -10.72
CA SER A 28 4.79 2.36 -10.44
C SER A 28 4.58 3.84 -10.08
N VAL A 29 3.35 4.35 -10.20
CA VAL A 29 3.01 5.76 -9.97
C VAL A 29 2.42 5.92 -8.58
N MET A 30 3.15 6.64 -7.71
CA MET A 30 2.76 6.83 -6.31
C MET A 30 1.42 7.55 -6.14
N THR A 31 1.06 8.47 -7.04
CA THR A 31 -0.21 9.20 -6.96
C THR A 31 -1.42 8.34 -7.32
N GLU A 32 -1.19 7.20 -7.98
CA GLU A 32 -2.22 6.20 -8.28
C GLU A 32 -2.23 5.07 -7.25
N ALA A 33 -1.37 5.15 -6.23
CA ALA A 33 -1.29 4.14 -5.19
C ALA A 33 -2.60 4.07 -4.40
N GLY A 34 -2.96 2.84 -4.05
CA GLY A 34 -4.03 2.56 -3.12
C GLY A 34 -3.73 3.10 -1.73
N VAL A 35 -4.67 3.85 -1.16
CA VAL A 35 -4.58 4.32 0.21
C VAL A 35 -5.52 3.50 1.09
N PHE A 36 -4.92 2.71 1.97
CA PHE A 36 -5.63 1.94 3.00
C PHE A 36 -5.96 2.84 4.19
N LYS A 37 -7.13 2.64 4.79
CA LYS A 37 -7.51 3.40 5.99
C LYS A 37 -6.77 2.92 7.23
N HIS A 38 -6.49 1.62 7.30
CA HIS A 38 -5.90 0.97 8.45
C HIS A 38 -4.56 0.32 8.10
N TYR A 39 -3.59 0.42 9.01
CA TYR A 39 -2.29 -0.23 8.85
C TYR A 39 -2.42 -1.75 8.75
N GLY A 40 -3.28 -2.35 9.58
CA GLY A 40 -3.51 -3.80 9.60
C GLY A 40 -3.98 -4.32 8.24
N GLU A 41 -5.02 -3.69 7.69
CA GLU A 41 -5.54 -3.99 6.36
C GLU A 41 -4.45 -3.90 5.27
N ALA A 42 -3.65 -2.82 5.28
CA ALA A 42 -2.55 -2.65 4.34
C ALA A 42 -1.49 -3.76 4.48
N TYR A 43 -1.14 -4.14 5.70
CA TYR A 43 -0.15 -5.16 5.98
C TYR A 43 -0.63 -6.56 5.61
N GLU A 44 -1.89 -6.89 5.93
CA GLU A 44 -2.51 -8.17 5.61
C GLU A 44 -2.61 -8.35 4.09
N THR A 45 -3.18 -7.37 3.38
CA THR A 45 -3.26 -7.42 1.91
C THR A 45 -1.87 -7.49 1.27
N ALA A 46 -0.89 -6.75 1.79
CA ALA A 46 0.46 -6.83 1.27
C ALA A 46 1.12 -8.19 1.55
N GLY A 47 0.87 -8.80 2.71
CA GLY A 47 1.35 -10.14 3.04
C GLY A 47 0.84 -11.21 2.09
N GLU A 48 -0.40 -11.09 1.61
CA GLU A 48 -1.00 -12.04 0.67
C GLU A 48 -0.55 -11.81 -0.78
N HIS A 49 -0.23 -10.56 -1.16
CA HIS A 49 -0.03 -10.18 -2.55
C HIS A 49 1.39 -9.71 -2.92
N CYS A 50 2.27 -9.45 -1.94
CA CYS A 50 3.60 -8.87 -2.16
C CYS A 50 4.72 -9.79 -1.65
N ASP A 51 5.08 -10.79 -2.44
CA ASP A 51 6.29 -11.61 -2.27
C ASP A 51 7.35 -11.17 -3.31
N PRO A 52 8.64 -10.94 -2.94
CA PRO A 52 9.35 -11.38 -1.74
C PRO A 52 9.35 -10.39 -0.55
N GLY A 53 8.61 -9.28 -0.62
CA GLY A 53 8.50 -8.34 0.50
C GLY A 53 7.87 -6.98 0.15
N PHE A 54 7.51 -6.24 1.20
CA PHE A 54 6.83 -4.94 1.09
C PHE A 54 7.14 -4.01 2.28
N VAL A 55 6.81 -2.73 2.11
CA VAL A 55 6.88 -1.70 3.15
C VAL A 55 5.56 -0.94 3.18
N VAL A 56 5.01 -0.74 4.37
CA VAL A 56 3.82 0.08 4.58
C VAL A 56 4.24 1.46 5.10
N VAL A 57 3.89 2.51 4.36
CA VAL A 57 4.25 3.90 4.69
C VAL A 57 3.01 4.76 4.92
N PRO A 58 3.05 5.76 5.82
CA PRO A 58 1.92 6.66 6.02
C PRO A 58 1.74 7.58 4.81
N ALA A 59 0.50 7.71 4.32
CA ALA A 59 0.15 8.50 3.14
C ALA A 59 0.38 10.03 3.30
N HIS A 60 0.66 10.51 4.51
CA HIS A 60 0.95 11.93 4.76
C HIS A 60 2.43 12.30 4.55
N SER A 61 3.34 11.32 4.58
CA SER A 61 4.79 11.54 4.54
C SER A 61 5.36 11.59 3.12
N ILE A 62 4.60 12.16 2.18
CA ILE A 62 4.93 12.22 0.77
C ILE A 62 4.78 13.65 0.27
#